data_AF-A0A645GKF1-F1
#
_entry.id   AF-A0A645GKF1-F1
#
_cell.length_a   1.000
_cell.length_b   1.000
_cell.length_c   1.000
_cell.angle_alpha   90.00
_cell.angle_beta   90.00
_cell.angle_gamma   90.00
#
_symmetry.space_group_name_H-M   'P 1'
#
loop_
_entity.id
_entity.type
_entity.pdbx_description
1 polymer ?
#
loop_
_entity_poly.entity_id
_entity_poly.type
_entity_poly.pdbx_seq_one_letter_code
_entity_poly.pdbx_strand_id
1 'polypeptide(L)'
;MLNKKREKEECAQYAKEMTVKSAGLEIEALSLSGGNQQKVVLAKWLMANPKVLILDEPTRGVDVGAKAEIHTQICKLAARGIAIIMISSELPEIMGMSDRILVYHEGKLNGEILRRDILSGVVTQETILAKEFGQ
;
A
#
# COMPACT_ATOMS: atom_id res chain seq x y z
N MET A 1 -27.84 17.86 2.44
CA MET A 1 -28.46 16.52 2.48
C MET A 1 -27.56 15.54 1.75
N LEU A 2 -27.38 14.32 2.27
CA LEU A 2 -26.61 13.25 1.63
C LEU A 2 -27.35 12.72 0.40
N ASN A 3 -26.68 12.64 -0.75
CA ASN A 3 -27.24 12.06 -1.99
C ASN A 3 -26.94 10.56 -2.04
N LYS A 4 -27.89 9.75 -1.57
CA LYS A 4 -27.75 8.28 -1.49
C LYS A 4 -27.50 7.60 -2.83
N LYS A 5 -28.03 8.15 -3.92
CA LYS A 5 -27.82 7.59 -5.26
C LYS A 5 -26.35 7.74 -5.66
N ARG A 6 -25.81 8.95 -5.51
CA ARG A 6 -24.41 9.26 -5.79
C ARG A 6 -23.46 8.44 -4.91
N GLU A 7 -23.74 8.34 -3.61
CA GLU A 7 -22.97 7.53 -2.68
C GLU A 7 -22.88 6.06 -3.13
N LYS A 8 -24.01 5.47 -3.52
CA LYS A 8 -24.06 4.08 -3.98
C LYS A 8 -23.29 3.88 -5.30
N GLU A 9 -23.36 4.84 -6.22
CA GLU A 9 -22.62 4.83 -7.48
C GLU A 9 -21.11 4.92 -7.25
N GLU A 10 -20.65 5.84 -6.39
CA GLU A 10 -19.24 5.99 -6.03
C GLU A 10 -18.71 4.74 -5.30
N CYS A 11 -19.46 4.21 -4.32
CA CYS A 11 -19.11 2.97 -3.62
C CYS A 11 -18.98 1.79 -4.60
N ALA A 12 -19.93 1.64 -5.54
CA ALA A 12 -19.88 0.57 -6.54
C ALA A 12 -18.65 0.71 -7.47
N GLN A 13 -18.34 1.94 -7.90
CA GLN A 13 -17.18 2.22 -8.74
C GLN A 13 -15.88 1.84 -8.03
N TYR A 14 -15.65 2.32 -6.81
CA TYR A 14 -14.42 2.04 -6.08
C TYR A 14 -14.31 0.58 -5.63
N ALA A 15 -15.41 -0.07 -5.25
CA ALA A 15 -15.41 -1.50 -4.95
C ALA A 15 -14.97 -2.33 -6.16
N LYS A 16 -15.39 -1.94 -7.36
CA LYS A 16 -14.96 -2.58 -8.62
C LYS A 16 -13.50 -2.27 -8.94
N GLU A 17 -13.08 -1.02 -8.84
CA GLU A 17 -11.70 -0.60 -9.13
C GLU A 17 -10.68 -1.30 -8.22
N MET A 18 -11.02 -1.42 -6.93
CA MET A 18 -10.20 -2.09 -5.93
C MET A 18 -10.37 -3.61 -5.92
N THR A 19 -11.25 -4.17 -6.76
CA THR A 19 -11.56 -5.60 -6.81
C THR A 19 -11.95 -6.17 -5.43
N VAL A 20 -12.84 -5.46 -4.73
CA VAL A 20 -13.40 -5.92 -3.45
C VAL A 20 -14.32 -7.11 -3.71
N LYS A 21 -13.97 -8.27 -3.17
CA LYS A 21 -14.77 -9.49 -3.23
C LYS A 21 -15.72 -9.49 -2.03
N SER A 22 -16.99 -9.14 -2.27
CA SER A 22 -18.06 -9.10 -1.27
C SER A 22 -19.37 -9.61 -1.88
N ALA A 23 -20.26 -10.16 -1.05
CA ALA A 23 -21.61 -10.54 -1.44
C ALA A 23 -22.54 -9.34 -1.73
N GLY A 24 -22.13 -8.14 -1.31
CA GLY A 24 -22.86 -6.90 -1.55
C GLY A 24 -22.15 -5.68 -0.96
N LEU A 25 -22.57 -4.47 -1.34
CA LEU A 25 -22.00 -3.21 -0.82
C LEU A 25 -22.44 -2.91 0.62
N GLU A 26 -23.54 -3.50 1.07
CA GLU A 26 -24.11 -3.30 2.41
C GLU A 26 -23.54 -4.26 3.46
N ILE A 27 -22.61 -5.14 3.06
CA ILE A 27 -21.97 -6.10 3.96
C ILE A 27 -21.01 -5.36 4.89
N GLU A 28 -21.04 -5.70 6.18
CA GLU A 28 -20.13 -5.13 7.16
C GLU A 28 -18.67 -5.40 6.77
N ALA A 29 -17.85 -4.34 6.69
CA ALA A 29 -16.46 -4.46 6.29
C ALA A 29 -15.68 -5.47 7.15
N LEU A 30 -15.96 -5.53 8.46
CA LEU A 30 -15.32 -6.45 9.40
C LEU A 30 -15.60 -7.94 9.10
N SER A 31 -16.66 -8.25 8.36
CA SER A 31 -16.96 -9.63 7.95
C SER A 31 -16.18 -10.09 6.70
N LEU A 32 -15.49 -9.17 6.02
CA LEU A 32 -14.68 -9.48 4.84
C LEU A 32 -13.32 -10.07 5.27
N SER A 33 -12.64 -10.77 4.35
CA SER A 33 -11.25 -11.19 4.58
C SER A 33 -10.33 -9.97 4.75
N GLY A 34 -9.20 -10.12 5.47
CA GLY A 34 -8.27 -9.01 5.72
C GLY A 34 -7.83 -8.26 4.45
N GLY A 35 -7.57 -8.99 3.36
CA GLY A 35 -7.27 -8.39 2.05
C GLY A 35 -8.40 -7.51 1.49
N ASN A 36 -9.65 -7.91 1.69
CA ASN A 36 -10.81 -7.11 1.28
C ASN A 36 -11.07 -5.94 2.23
N GLN A 37 -10.84 -6.11 3.53
CA GLN A 37 -10.88 -5.01 4.50
C GLN A 37 -9.90 -3.91 4.09
N GLN A 38 -8.67 -4.28 3.75
CA GLN A 38 -7.64 -3.33 3.32
C GLN A 38 -8.01 -2.60 2.03
N LYS A 39 -8.59 -3.31 1.06
CA LYS A 39 -9.11 -2.69 -0.18
C LYS A 39 -10.25 -1.71 0.08
N VAL A 40 -11.13 -1.98 1.05
CA VAL A 40 -12.19 -1.05 1.46
C VAL A 40 -11.59 0.21 2.08
N VAL A 41 -10.56 0.07 2.92
CA VAL A 41 -9.84 1.22 3.51
C VAL A 41 -9.17 2.07 2.43
N LEU A 42 -8.46 1.43 1.49
CA LEU A 42 -7.85 2.10 0.33
C LEU A 42 -8.91 2.81 -0.52
N ALA A 43 -10.01 2.14 -0.88
CA ALA A 43 -11.13 2.74 -1.61
C ALA A 43 -11.64 4.02 -0.95
N LYS A 44 -11.86 3.99 0.36
CA LYS A 44 -12.32 5.13 1.15
C LYS A 44 -11.35 6.32 1.07
N TRP A 45 -10.04 6.08 1.12
CA TRP A 45 -9.06 7.16 1.00
C TRP A 45 -8.98 7.74 -0.42
N LEU A 46 -9.18 6.91 -1.45
CA LEU A 46 -9.18 7.37 -2.83
C LEU A 46 -10.37 8.26 -3.19
N MET A 47 -11.50 8.08 -2.52
CA MET A 47 -12.66 8.98 -2.67
C MET A 47 -12.32 10.42 -2.27
N ALA A 48 -11.32 10.65 -1.42
CA ALA A 48 -10.85 11.99 -1.06
C ALA A 48 -9.96 12.64 -2.14
N ASN A 49 -9.69 11.95 -3.26
CA ASN A 49 -8.79 12.39 -4.33
C ASN A 49 -7.43 12.90 -3.80
N PRO A 50 -6.69 12.08 -3.04
CA PRO A 50 -5.47 12.51 -2.38
C PRO A 50 -4.34 12.74 -3.40
N LYS A 51 -3.50 13.74 -3.13
CA LYS A 51 -2.21 13.92 -3.83
C LYS A 51 -1.09 13.07 -3.23
N VAL A 52 -1.22 12.73 -1.94
CA VAL A 52 -0.26 11.94 -1.17
C VAL A 52 -1.02 10.92 -0.33
N LEU A 53 -0.55 9.67 -0.31
CA LEU A 53 -1.08 8.59 0.50
C LEU A 53 0.03 8.01 1.38
N ILE A 54 -0.21 7.93 2.69
CA ILE A 54 0.70 7.29 3.64
C ILE A 54 0.09 5.93 4.00
N LEU A 55 0.86 4.88 3.79
CA LEU A 55 0.45 3.50 3.97
C LEU A 55 1.33 2.86 5.05
N ASP A 56 0.77 2.63 6.22
CA ASP A 56 1.44 1.98 7.33
C ASP A 56 1.08 0.49 7.37
N GLU A 57 2.08 -0.36 7.15
CA GLU A 57 1.95 -1.82 7.12
C GLU A 57 0.79 -2.30 6.22
N PRO A 58 0.76 -1.87 4.92
CA PRO A 58 -0.44 -1.99 4.10
C PRO A 58 -0.84 -3.43 3.75
N THR A 59 0.01 -4.42 4.02
CA THR A 59 -0.27 -5.83 3.72
C THR A 59 -0.11 -6.71 4.96
N ARG A 60 -0.05 -6.13 6.16
CA ARG A 60 0.02 -6.91 7.39
C ARG A 60 -1.27 -7.70 7.61
N GLY A 61 -1.13 -9.00 7.86
CA GLY A 61 -2.26 -9.88 8.17
C GLY A 61 -3.12 -10.28 6.97
N VAL A 62 -2.63 -10.09 5.74
CA VAL A 62 -3.28 -10.59 4.51
C VAL A 62 -2.49 -11.74 3.91
N ASP A 63 -3.16 -12.64 3.18
CA ASP A 63 -2.48 -13.74 2.48
C ASP A 63 -1.66 -13.25 1.27
N VAL A 64 -0.78 -14.11 0.76
CA VAL A 64 0.14 -13.77 -0.35
C VAL A 64 -0.61 -13.34 -1.63
N GLY A 65 -1.78 -13.92 -1.91
CA GLY A 65 -2.59 -13.56 -3.07
C GLY A 65 -3.19 -12.17 -2.92
N ALA A 66 -3.81 -11.89 -1.76
CA ALA A 66 -4.34 -10.56 -1.44
C ALA A 66 -3.25 -9.49 -1.41
N LYS A 67 -2.05 -9.81 -0.92
CA LYS A 67 -0.88 -8.93 -0.89
C LYS A 67 -0.51 -8.46 -2.29
N ALA A 68 -0.38 -9.39 -3.25
CA ALA A 68 -0.08 -9.07 -4.64
C ALA A 68 -1.16 -8.20 -5.30
N GLU A 69 -2.44 -8.46 -4.98
CA GLU A 69 -3.56 -7.63 -5.46
C GLU A 69 -3.46 -6.19 -4.89
N ILE A 70 -3.14 -6.02 -3.61
CA ILE A 70 -2.95 -4.71 -2.97
C ILE A 70 -1.76 -3.96 -3.58
N HIS A 71 -0.61 -4.62 -3.75
CA HIS A 71 0.57 -4.06 -4.42
C HIS A 71 0.25 -3.54 -5.82
N THR A 72 -0.48 -4.33 -6.60
CA THR A 72 -0.91 -3.94 -7.95
C THR A 72 -1.75 -2.66 -7.92
N GLN A 73 -2.65 -2.52 -6.93
CA GLN A 73 -3.43 -1.29 -6.79
C GLN A 73 -2.55 -0.10 -6.40
N ILE A 74 -1.65 -0.25 -5.44
CA ILE A 74 -0.70 0.81 -5.04
C ILE A 74 0.12 1.30 -6.25
N CYS A 75 0.65 0.38 -7.06
CA CYS A 75 1.36 0.73 -8.30
C CYS A 75 0.50 1.53 -9.28
N LYS A 76 -0.78 1.14 -9.48
CA LYS A 76 -1.70 1.88 -10.36
C LYS A 76 -1.98 3.29 -9.84
N LEU A 77 -2.07 3.47 -8.52
CA LEU A 77 -2.27 4.77 -7.89
C LEU A 77 -1.04 5.66 -8.07
N ALA A 78 0.15 5.11 -7.85
CA ALA A 78 1.41 5.81 -8.12
C ALA A 78 1.52 6.23 -9.59
N ALA A 79 1.18 5.33 -10.53
CA ALA A 79 1.17 5.61 -11.96
C ALA A 79 0.18 6.71 -12.38
N ARG A 80 -0.87 6.96 -11.58
CA ARG A 80 -1.81 8.08 -11.77
C ARG A 80 -1.29 9.42 -11.21
N GLY A 81 -0.09 9.44 -10.64
CA GLY A 81 0.55 10.63 -10.09
C GLY A 81 0.26 10.88 -8.61
N ILE A 82 -0.29 9.91 -7.88
CA ILE A 82 -0.42 9.99 -6.42
C ILE A 82 0.92 9.64 -5.79
N ALA A 83 1.47 10.51 -4.95
CA ALA A 83 2.67 10.19 -4.20
C ALA A 83 2.36 9.18 -3.09
N ILE A 84 3.12 8.09 -3.01
CA ILE A 84 2.94 7.06 -1.98
C ILE A 84 4.13 7.09 -1.03
N ILE A 85 3.85 7.17 0.27
CA ILE A 85 4.82 6.90 1.34
C ILE A 85 4.38 5.59 1.98
N MET A 86 5.20 4.55 1.83
CA MET A 86 4.93 3.25 2.41
C MET A 86 5.88 2.99 3.59
N ILE A 87 5.31 2.58 4.71
CA ILE A 87 6.02 2.16 5.92
C ILE A 87 5.74 0.66 6.04
N SER A 88 6.80 -0.13 6.11
CA SER A 88 6.70 -1.59 6.19
C SER A 88 7.98 -2.16 6.79
N SER A 89 7.80 -3.18 7.61
CA SER A 89 8.88 -4.01 8.16
C SER A 89 9.24 -5.20 7.24
N GLU A 90 8.53 -5.40 6.13
CA GLU A 90 8.81 -6.48 5.19
C GLU A 90 9.77 -6.05 4.07
N LEU A 91 11.05 -6.46 4.17
CA LEU A 91 12.09 -6.15 3.18
C LEU A 91 11.69 -6.47 1.72
N PRO A 92 11.11 -7.63 1.40
CA PRO A 92 10.70 -7.93 0.02
C PRO A 92 9.68 -6.92 -0.53
N GLU A 93 8.78 -6.43 0.33
CA GLU A 93 7.76 -5.45 -0.05
C GLU A 93 8.39 -4.09 -0.35
N ILE A 94 9.19 -3.54 0.58
CA ILE A 94 9.84 -2.23 0.36
C ILE A 94 10.79 -2.27 -0.84
N MET A 95 11.52 -3.38 -1.05
CA MET A 95 12.44 -3.53 -2.18
C MET A 95 11.70 -3.67 -3.53
N GLY A 96 10.59 -4.39 -3.57
CA GLY A 96 9.82 -4.59 -4.80
C GLY A 96 9.03 -3.35 -5.22
N MET A 97 8.49 -2.61 -4.26
CA MET A 97 7.52 -1.55 -4.49
C MET A 97 8.13 -0.15 -4.62
N SER A 98 9.26 0.10 -3.97
CA SER A 98 9.73 1.48 -3.78
C SER A 98 10.62 1.96 -4.93
N ASP A 99 10.48 3.24 -5.28
CA ASP A 99 11.47 3.95 -6.10
C ASP A 99 12.71 4.34 -5.28
N ARG A 100 12.48 4.60 -3.99
CA ARG A 100 13.47 4.98 -3.00
C ARG A 100 13.08 4.46 -1.63
N ILE A 101 14.06 3.98 -0.87
CA ILE A 101 13.90 3.52 0.51
C ILE A 101 14.73 4.43 1.42
N LEU A 102 14.11 4.89 2.51
CA LEU A 102 14.76 5.63 3.58
C LEU A 102 14.82 4.73 4.81
N VAL A 103 16.02 4.47 5.32
CA VAL A 103 16.24 3.59 6.48
C VAL A 103 16.41 4.46 7.72
N TYR A 104 15.55 4.25 8.70
CA TYR A 104 15.61 4.95 9.99
C TYR A 104 16.09 4.00 11.10
N HIS A 105 16.93 4.51 11.98
CA HIS A 105 17.36 3.84 13.21
C HIS A 105 17.41 4.86 14.35
N GLU A 106 16.77 4.55 15.49
CA GLU A 106 16.71 5.44 16.68
C GLU A 106 16.32 6.90 16.35
N GLY A 107 15.35 7.08 15.45
CA GLY A 107 14.85 8.40 15.04
C GLY A 107 15.77 9.18 14.10
N LYS A 108 16.87 8.58 13.62
CA LYS A 108 17.80 9.17 12.65
C LYS A 108 17.70 8.45 11.30
N LEU A 109 17.90 9.22 10.23
CA LEU A 109 18.04 8.69 8.89
C LEU A 109 19.45 8.10 8.73
N ASN A 110 19.52 6.77 8.60
CA ASN A 110 20.78 6.01 8.53
C ASN A 110 21.11 5.53 7.12
N GLY A 111 20.21 5.70 6.16
CA GLY A 111 20.50 5.40 4.77
C GLY A 111 19.40 5.81 3.80
N GLU A 112 19.83 6.03 2.56
CA GLU A 112 18.96 6.20 1.41
C GLU A 112 19.41 5.18 0.35
N ILE A 113 18.44 4.45 -0.20
CA ILE A 113 18.67 3.40 -1.20
C ILE A 113 17.75 3.69 -2.37
N LEU A 114 18.30 3.66 -3.57
CA LEU A 114 17.54 3.89 -4.80
C LEU A 114 17.23 2.55 -5.48
N ARG A 115 16.10 2.50 -6.19
CA ARG A 115 15.66 1.31 -6.92
C ARG A 115 16.74 0.76 -7.86
N ARG A 116 17.53 1.65 -8.48
CA ARG A 116 18.63 1.25 -9.38
C ARG A 116 19.71 0.41 -8.68
N ASP A 117 19.98 0.67 -7.40
CA ASP A 117 21.02 -0.03 -6.64
C ASP A 117 20.54 -1.43 -6.20
N ILE A 118 19.22 -1.57 -6.02
CA ILE A 118 18.56 -2.86 -5.82
C ILE A 118 18.62 -3.68 -7.11
N LEU A 119 18.24 -3.06 -8.24
CA LEU A 119 18.20 -3.74 -9.55
C LEU A 119 19.58 -4.12 -10.08
N SER A 120 20.64 -3.38 -9.71
CA SER A 120 22.01 -3.73 -10.07
C SER A 120 22.57 -4.89 -9.23
N GLY A 121 21.87 -5.32 -8.18
CA GLY A 121 22.33 -6.33 -7.23
C GLY A 121 23.39 -5.85 -6.25
N VAL A 122 23.71 -4.55 -6.24
CA VAL A 122 24.67 -3.95 -5.29
C VAL A 122 24.07 -3.88 -3.89
N VAL A 123 22.76 -3.70 -3.80
CA VAL A 123 22.01 -3.68 -2.53
C VAL A 123 21.17 -4.94 -2.39
N THR A 124 21.43 -5.68 -1.32
CA THR A 124 20.69 -6.88 -0.93
C THR A 124 19.85 -6.63 0.34
N GLN A 125 19.05 -7.61 0.76
CA GLN A 125 18.34 -7.53 2.04
C GLN A 125 19.30 -7.36 3.21
N GLU A 126 20.45 -8.05 3.21
CA GLU A 126 21.46 -7.90 4.25
C GLU A 126 22.02 -6.47 4.31
N THR A 127 22.16 -5.81 3.16
CA THR A 127 22.61 -4.42 3.08
C THR A 127 21.63 -3.46 3.75
N ILE A 128 20.32 -3.69 3.58
CA ILE A 128 19.28 -2.88 4.21
C ILE A 128 19.24 -3.12 5.72
N LEU A 129 19.29 -4.39 6.14
CA LEU A 129 19.30 -4.78 7.55
C LEU A 129 20.49 -4.18 8.29
N ALA A 130 21.70 -4.23 7.71
CA ALA A 130 22.88 -3.62 8.32
C ALA A 130 22.66 -2.14 8.65
N LYS A 131 22.05 -1.39 7.73
CA LYS A 131 21.70 0.03 7.93
C LYS A 131 20.62 0.24 8.98
N GLU A 132 19.66 -0.68 9.08
CA GLU A 132 18.61 -0.66 10.11
C GLU A 132 19.17 -0.81 11.52
N PHE A 133 20.30 -1.49 11.68
CA PHE A 133 21.03 -1.62 12.95
C PHE A 133 22.16 -0.61 13.14
N GLY A 134 22.24 0.41 12.26
CA GLY A 134 23.22 1.50 12.38
C GLY A 134 24.64 1.17 11.94
N GLN A 135 24.83 0.16 11.08
CA GLN A 135 26.12 -0.21 10.51
C GLN A 135 26.36 0.41 9.12
#